data_AF-F6FJ98-F1
#
_entry.id   AF-F6FJ98-F1
#
_cell.length_a   1.000
_cell.length_b   1.000
_cell.length_c   1.000
_cell.angle_alpha   90.00
_cell.angle_beta   90.00
_cell.angle_gamma   90.00
#
_symmetry.space_group_name_H-M   'P 1'
#
loop_
_entity.id
_entity.type
_entity.pdbx_description
1 polymer ?
#
loop_
_entity_poly.entity_id
_entity_poly.type
_entity_poly.pdbx_seq_one_letter_code
_entity_poly.pdbx_strand_id
1 'polypeptide(L)'
;MKGITTKALAGLGVAGATGTAAAASWHLSRPKDVRSKLVSEGLTLVGDSSRAWRAVFLTHKGDSEFMSFAGALESDGDKEAGSKIMSSCEKALNVMVGDGDYEGSLSKARSYCTVPQFKTVEAKILFLDKEPSSVDRDWKDSFVLNKGDASFIEKVKGANGAGTSLEASTAVDTAKDMVKKFCEALKAKSPESQDISDYERYCLQTPTNVEAFFEKQGYHLVKEGSWGSKFDSIKSTDSALFDAIKNGTSLSATSEGTQGGPKLKEWCDLEKVKEINAISDLQKTKSRCFN
;
A
#
# COMPACT_ATOMS: atom_id res chain seq x y z
N MET A 1 3.48 -21.04 26.98
CA MET A 1 2.45 -20.08 27.44
C MET A 1 2.18 -19.14 26.27
N LYS A 2 1.17 -19.48 25.46
CA LYS A 2 -0.08 -18.70 25.25
C LYS A 2 0.17 -17.25 24.82
N GLY A 3 0.11 -17.05 23.50
CA GLY A 3 0.11 -15.75 22.84
C GLY A 3 -1.23 -15.03 22.96
N ILE A 4 -1.23 -13.76 22.55
CA ILE A 4 -2.44 -12.97 22.38
C ILE A 4 -2.36 -12.28 21.02
N THR A 5 -3.23 -12.74 20.13
CA THR A 5 -3.46 -12.28 18.77
C THR A 5 -4.48 -11.16 18.84
N THR A 6 -4.13 -9.93 18.45
CA THR A 6 -5.10 -8.84 18.35
C THR A 6 -5.82 -8.94 17.01
N LYS A 7 -6.95 -9.67 16.99
CA LYS A 7 -8.01 -9.45 16.00
C LYS A 7 -8.95 -8.39 16.57
N ALA A 8 -9.04 -7.23 15.94
CA ALA A 8 -10.08 -6.26 16.22
C ALA A 8 -11.00 -6.17 15.00
N LEU A 9 -12.21 -6.70 15.16
CA LEU A 9 -13.34 -6.48 14.26
C LEU A 9 -14.60 -6.32 15.12
N ALA A 10 -15.32 -5.24 14.84
CA ALA A 10 -16.73 -4.94 15.15
C ALA A 10 -17.16 -4.73 16.62
N GLY A 11 -17.91 -3.65 16.84
CA GLY A 11 -18.75 -3.47 18.02
C GLY A 11 -19.27 -2.04 18.19
N LEU A 12 -20.48 -1.79 17.69
CA LEU A 12 -21.35 -0.70 18.15
C LEU A 12 -21.49 -0.80 19.68
N GLY A 13 -21.25 0.31 20.40
CA GLY A 13 -21.37 0.38 21.85
C GLY A 13 -21.90 1.75 22.29
N VAL A 14 -23.20 1.80 22.57
CA VAL A 14 -23.94 2.93 23.14
C VAL A 14 -23.88 2.83 24.67
N ALA A 15 -23.52 3.92 25.35
CA ALA A 15 -23.94 4.35 26.71
C ALA A 15 -22.98 5.48 27.15
N GLY A 16 -23.35 6.60 27.77
CA GLY A 16 -24.57 7.06 28.43
C GLY A 16 -24.11 7.93 29.63
N ALA A 17 -24.55 9.19 29.71
CA ALA A 17 -24.46 9.97 30.96
C ALA A 17 -25.59 11.01 31.02
N THR A 18 -26.36 10.91 32.10
CA THR A 18 -27.64 11.55 32.38
C THR A 18 -27.54 12.98 32.92
N GLY A 19 -28.50 13.82 32.53
CA GLY A 19 -29.28 14.66 33.45
C GLY A 19 -28.59 15.87 34.09
N THR A 20 -28.48 16.96 33.32
CA THR A 20 -28.36 18.41 33.67
C THR A 20 -27.30 19.14 32.84
N ALA A 21 -26.23 18.47 32.41
CA ALA A 21 -25.32 18.96 31.37
C ALA A 21 -25.92 18.87 29.95
N ALA A 22 -26.97 18.06 29.76
CA ALA A 22 -27.55 17.72 28.47
C ALA A 22 -28.14 18.92 27.71
N ALA A 23 -28.71 19.92 28.38
CA ALA A 23 -29.25 21.10 27.69
C ALA A 23 -28.12 22.04 27.21
N ALA A 24 -27.03 22.17 27.98
CA ALA A 24 -25.85 22.92 27.57
C ALA A 24 -25.12 22.21 26.41
N SER A 25 -24.97 20.88 26.47
CA SER A 25 -24.36 20.11 25.38
C SER A 25 -25.26 20.01 24.14
N TRP A 26 -26.60 20.01 24.26
CA TRP A 26 -27.49 20.06 23.08
C TRP A 26 -27.38 21.39 22.29
N HIS A 27 -27.20 22.52 22.99
CA HIS A 27 -26.95 23.80 22.34
C HIS A 27 -25.52 23.92 21.78
N LEU A 28 -24.53 23.27 22.40
CA LEU A 28 -23.15 23.19 21.93
C LEU A 28 -22.96 22.19 20.77
N SER A 29 -23.84 21.19 20.64
CA SER A 29 -23.85 20.19 19.56
C SER A 29 -24.71 20.58 18.36
N ARG A 30 -25.23 21.82 18.30
CA ARG A 30 -25.88 22.29 17.08
C ARG A 30 -24.84 22.35 15.97
N PRO A 31 -25.10 21.72 14.82
CA PRO A 31 -24.27 21.89 13.64
C PRO A 31 -24.09 23.37 13.36
N LYS A 32 -22.84 23.80 13.21
CA LYS A 32 -22.49 25.18 12.86
C LYS A 32 -22.25 25.32 11.36
N ASP A 33 -21.84 24.23 10.75
CA ASP A 33 -21.46 24.10 9.35
C ASP A 33 -21.91 22.74 8.81
N VAL A 34 -21.76 22.56 7.49
CA VAL A 34 -22.06 21.30 6.81
C VAL A 34 -21.26 20.13 7.41
N ARG A 35 -19.98 20.33 7.74
CA ARG A 35 -19.12 19.30 8.35
C ARG A 35 -19.72 18.75 9.65
N SER A 36 -20.02 19.62 10.61
CA SER A 36 -20.60 19.24 11.90
C SER A 36 -21.98 18.62 11.74
N LYS A 37 -22.75 19.02 10.73
CA LYS A 37 -24.03 18.38 10.39
C LYS A 37 -23.83 16.94 9.96
N LEU A 38 -22.95 16.67 9.00
CA LEU A 38 -22.69 15.31 8.51
C LEU A 38 -22.13 14.40 9.61
N VAL A 39 -21.21 14.92 10.43
CA VAL A 39 -20.67 14.17 11.57
C VAL A 39 -21.75 13.89 12.62
N SER A 40 -22.65 14.84 12.90
CA SER A 40 -23.78 14.63 13.81
C SER A 40 -24.77 13.58 13.31
N GLU A 41 -24.82 13.33 11.99
CA GLU A 41 -25.62 12.28 11.35
C GLU A 41 -24.91 10.91 11.35
N GLY A 42 -23.69 10.84 11.90
CA GLY A 42 -22.90 9.61 11.95
C GLY A 42 -22.17 9.28 10.65
N LEU A 43 -22.07 10.23 9.71
CA LEU A 43 -21.36 10.03 8.45
C LEU A 43 -19.86 10.24 8.62
N THR A 44 -19.07 9.36 8.01
CA THR A 44 -17.61 9.45 7.99
C THR A 44 -17.16 10.26 6.79
N LEU A 45 -16.34 11.29 7.02
CA LEU A 45 -15.70 12.07 5.97
C LEU A 45 -14.51 11.32 5.36
N VAL A 46 -14.15 11.62 4.11
CA VAL A 46 -13.06 10.98 3.37
C VAL A 46 -11.68 11.18 4.03
N GLY A 47 -11.49 12.30 4.75
CA GLY A 47 -10.24 12.66 5.41
C GLY A 47 -9.27 13.41 4.50
N ASP A 48 -7.99 13.45 4.88
CA ASP A 48 -6.98 14.30 4.22
C ASP A 48 -6.03 13.54 3.29
N SER A 49 -6.20 12.22 3.12
CA SER A 49 -5.34 11.43 2.23
C SER A 49 -5.64 11.78 0.77
N SER A 50 -4.60 12.21 0.05
CA SER A 50 -4.67 12.42 -1.40
C SER A 50 -5.13 11.18 -2.18
N ARG A 51 -4.81 9.97 -1.68
CA ARG A 51 -5.26 8.71 -2.29
C ARG A 51 -6.73 8.43 -2.03
N ALA A 52 -7.25 8.81 -0.86
CA ALA A 52 -8.67 8.69 -0.57
C ALA A 52 -9.51 9.56 -1.54
N TRP A 53 -9.03 10.75 -1.89
CA TRP A 53 -9.71 11.60 -2.88
C TRP A 53 -9.61 11.08 -4.32
N ARG A 54 -8.50 10.43 -4.69
CA ARG A 54 -8.39 9.67 -5.95
C ARG A 54 -9.41 8.53 -5.99
N ALA A 55 -9.64 7.83 -4.88
CA ALA A 55 -10.65 6.79 -4.79
C ALA A 55 -12.08 7.31 -4.97
N VAL A 56 -12.38 8.49 -4.41
CA VAL A 56 -13.68 9.16 -4.63
C VAL A 56 -13.87 9.47 -6.11
N PHE A 57 -12.86 10.05 -6.77
CA PHE A 57 -12.89 10.28 -8.22
C PHE A 57 -13.23 9.02 -9.00
N LEU A 58 -12.48 7.93 -8.78
CA LEU A 58 -12.71 6.67 -9.51
C LEU A 58 -14.09 6.08 -9.24
N THR A 59 -14.67 6.30 -8.07
CA THR A 59 -15.99 5.77 -7.70
C THR A 59 -17.13 6.51 -8.42
N HIS A 60 -16.96 7.82 -8.61
CA HIS A 60 -17.98 8.69 -9.22
C HIS A 60 -17.63 9.12 -10.65
N LYS A 61 -16.54 8.61 -11.24
CA LYS A 61 -16.19 8.88 -12.63
C LYS A 61 -17.36 8.50 -13.55
N GLY A 62 -17.77 9.42 -14.42
CA GLY A 62 -18.93 9.29 -15.30
C GLY A 62 -20.24 9.87 -14.75
N ASP A 63 -20.29 10.30 -13.48
CA ASP A 63 -21.41 11.06 -12.94
C ASP A 63 -21.25 12.56 -13.27
N SER A 64 -22.05 13.05 -14.21
CA SER A 64 -21.99 14.46 -14.65
C SER A 64 -22.22 15.48 -13.54
N GLU A 65 -23.05 15.15 -12.55
CA GLU A 65 -23.33 16.05 -11.41
C GLU A 65 -22.10 16.13 -10.50
N PHE A 66 -21.49 14.97 -10.21
CA PHE A 66 -20.25 14.90 -9.47
C PHE A 66 -19.12 15.66 -10.16
N MET A 67 -18.93 15.45 -11.47
CA MET A 67 -17.86 16.09 -12.23
C MET A 67 -18.01 17.62 -12.25
N SER A 68 -19.25 18.10 -12.37
CA SER A 68 -19.59 19.53 -12.26
C SER A 68 -19.29 20.09 -10.87
N PHE A 69 -19.66 19.37 -9.80
CA PHE A 69 -19.34 19.77 -8.42
C PHE A 69 -17.83 19.81 -8.15
N ALA A 70 -17.12 18.77 -8.60
CA ALA A 70 -15.68 18.65 -8.41
C ALA A 70 -14.89 19.65 -9.26
N GLY A 71 -15.47 20.19 -10.34
CA GLY A 71 -14.75 20.94 -11.34
C GLY A 71 -13.69 20.10 -12.07
N ALA A 72 -13.89 18.78 -12.11
CA ALA A 72 -12.99 17.81 -12.73
C ALA A 72 -13.52 17.40 -14.11
N LEU A 73 -12.62 16.97 -15.00
CA LEU A 73 -12.95 16.39 -16.31
C LEU A 73 -12.72 14.88 -16.31
N GLU A 74 -13.46 14.13 -17.13
CA GLU A 74 -13.27 12.67 -17.22
C GLU A 74 -11.88 12.28 -17.74
N SER A 75 -11.27 13.18 -18.51
CA SER A 75 -9.91 13.08 -19.03
C SER A 75 -8.83 13.41 -18.01
N ASP A 76 -9.18 13.99 -16.87
CA ASP A 76 -8.20 14.34 -15.84
C ASP A 76 -7.54 13.06 -15.29
N GLY A 77 -6.25 13.18 -15.00
CA GLY A 77 -5.56 12.16 -14.22
C GLY A 77 -6.17 12.09 -12.82
N ASP A 78 -6.22 10.88 -12.25
CA ASP A 78 -6.81 10.63 -10.93
C ASP A 78 -6.24 11.54 -9.83
N LYS A 79 -4.93 11.82 -9.85
CA LYS A 79 -4.25 12.73 -8.90
C LYS A 79 -4.76 14.16 -8.99
N GLU A 80 -4.89 14.68 -10.21
CA GLU A 80 -5.37 16.05 -10.44
C GLU A 80 -6.84 16.16 -10.04
N ALA A 81 -7.67 15.22 -10.51
CA ALA A 81 -9.08 15.17 -10.16
C ALA A 81 -9.29 15.06 -8.65
N GLY A 82 -8.52 14.19 -7.98
CA GLY A 82 -8.55 14.02 -6.52
C GLY A 82 -8.30 15.33 -5.77
N SER A 83 -7.31 16.13 -6.20
CA SER A 83 -7.04 17.44 -5.58
C SER A 83 -8.18 18.44 -5.78
N LYS A 84 -8.80 18.47 -6.97
CA LYS A 84 -9.96 19.32 -7.25
C LYS A 84 -11.16 18.93 -6.37
N ILE A 85 -11.44 17.63 -6.25
CA ILE A 85 -12.53 17.11 -5.40
C ILE A 85 -12.29 17.49 -3.94
N MET A 86 -11.07 17.28 -3.43
CA MET A 86 -10.71 17.67 -2.07
C MET A 86 -11.01 19.16 -1.83
N SER A 87 -10.58 20.03 -2.74
CA SER A 87 -10.83 21.48 -2.64
C SER A 87 -12.31 21.83 -2.66
N SER A 88 -13.10 21.23 -3.56
CA SER A 88 -14.55 21.44 -3.62
C SER A 88 -15.24 20.95 -2.35
N CYS A 89 -14.81 19.81 -1.82
CA CYS A 89 -15.32 19.27 -0.58
C CYS A 89 -14.98 20.12 0.64
N GLU A 90 -13.74 20.62 0.76
CA GLU A 90 -13.35 21.55 1.83
C GLU A 90 -14.22 22.82 1.81
N LYS A 91 -14.51 23.37 0.63
CA LYS A 91 -15.42 24.52 0.50
C LYS A 91 -16.82 24.17 0.98
N ALA A 92 -17.40 23.09 0.46
CA ALA A 92 -18.76 22.68 0.80
C ALA A 92 -18.92 22.35 2.30
N LEU A 93 -17.92 21.70 2.90
CA LEU A 93 -17.93 21.30 4.31
C LEU A 93 -17.86 22.49 5.29
N ASN A 94 -17.34 23.64 4.87
CA ASN A 94 -17.17 24.83 5.70
C ASN A 94 -18.32 25.86 5.56
N VAL A 95 -19.34 25.59 4.75
CA VAL A 95 -20.52 26.46 4.62
C VAL A 95 -21.33 26.44 5.91
N MET A 96 -21.70 27.63 6.41
CA MET A 96 -22.31 27.80 7.72
C MET A 96 -23.82 27.63 7.68
N VAL A 97 -24.40 27.18 8.80
CA VAL A 97 -25.85 27.15 8.96
C VAL A 97 -26.40 28.57 8.88
N GLY A 98 -27.33 28.80 7.95
CA GLY A 98 -27.91 30.13 7.67
C GLY A 98 -27.42 30.76 6.38
N ASP A 99 -26.35 30.23 5.77
CA ASP A 99 -25.95 30.62 4.42
C ASP A 99 -26.99 30.13 3.39
N GLY A 100 -27.26 30.94 2.36
CA GLY A 100 -28.20 30.58 1.29
C GLY A 100 -27.82 29.30 0.53
N ASP A 101 -26.52 28.98 0.50
CA ASP A 101 -25.96 27.80 -0.16
C ASP A 101 -25.88 26.57 0.75
N TYR A 102 -26.33 26.66 2.00
CA TYR A 102 -26.16 25.62 3.01
C TYR A 102 -26.78 24.28 2.59
N GLU A 103 -28.06 24.27 2.17
CA GLU A 103 -28.76 23.02 1.82
C GLU A 103 -28.14 22.36 0.56
N GLY A 104 -27.76 23.17 -0.43
CA GLY A 104 -27.08 22.68 -1.63
C GLY A 104 -25.71 22.09 -1.32
N SER A 105 -24.94 22.75 -0.46
CA SER A 105 -23.62 22.29 -0.01
C SER A 105 -23.73 21.04 0.86
N LEU A 106 -24.72 20.97 1.74
CA LEU A 106 -24.99 19.79 2.58
C LEU A 106 -25.35 18.58 1.73
N SER A 107 -26.24 18.74 0.75
CA SER A 107 -26.63 17.66 -0.16
C SER A 107 -25.42 17.11 -0.94
N LYS A 108 -24.64 17.99 -1.58
CA LYS A 108 -23.45 17.58 -2.34
C LYS A 108 -22.36 16.97 -1.45
N ALA A 109 -22.11 17.56 -0.28
CA ALA A 109 -21.11 17.05 0.65
C ALA A 109 -21.50 15.68 1.23
N ARG A 110 -22.80 15.46 1.47
CA ARG A 110 -23.33 14.14 1.86
C ARG A 110 -23.10 13.08 0.78
N SER A 111 -23.19 13.46 -0.49
CA SER A 111 -23.02 12.50 -1.60
C SER A 111 -21.55 12.23 -1.93
N TYR A 112 -20.68 13.24 -1.82
CA TYR A 112 -19.35 13.20 -2.44
C TYR A 112 -18.16 13.43 -1.49
N CYS A 113 -18.40 13.97 -0.29
CA CYS A 113 -17.35 14.29 0.67
C CYS A 113 -17.29 13.31 1.85
N THR A 114 -18.17 12.32 1.86
CA THR A 114 -18.20 11.19 2.78
C THR A 114 -17.65 9.93 2.13
N VAL A 115 -17.29 8.92 2.94
CA VAL A 115 -16.79 7.64 2.44
C VAL A 115 -17.83 6.99 1.50
N PRO A 116 -17.49 6.78 0.21
CA PRO A 116 -18.45 6.26 -0.75
C PRO A 116 -18.53 4.73 -0.70
N GLN A 117 -19.53 4.18 -1.40
CA GLN A 117 -19.54 2.76 -1.74
C GLN A 117 -18.66 2.53 -2.97
N PHE A 118 -17.50 1.94 -2.77
CA PHE A 118 -16.53 1.70 -3.84
C PHE A 118 -17.07 0.70 -4.86
N LYS A 119 -16.94 1.05 -6.14
CA LYS A 119 -17.35 0.19 -7.27
C LYS A 119 -16.26 -0.77 -7.72
N THR A 120 -15.01 -0.46 -7.41
CA THR A 120 -13.84 -1.23 -7.86
C THR A 120 -12.86 -1.53 -6.73
N VAL A 121 -12.09 -2.60 -6.89
CA VAL A 121 -10.94 -2.93 -6.03
C VAL A 121 -9.94 -1.78 -6.03
N GLU A 122 -9.62 -1.20 -7.19
CA GLU A 122 -8.68 -0.08 -7.31
C GLU A 122 -9.06 1.11 -6.41
N ALA A 123 -10.32 1.54 -6.48
CA ALA A 123 -10.81 2.63 -5.65
C ALA A 123 -10.71 2.28 -4.17
N LYS A 124 -11.08 1.05 -3.78
CA LYS A 124 -10.97 0.61 -2.39
C LYS A 124 -9.53 0.60 -1.89
N ILE A 125 -8.58 0.14 -2.71
CA ILE A 125 -7.15 0.05 -2.39
C ILE A 125 -6.55 1.45 -2.18
N LEU A 126 -6.86 2.39 -3.07
CA LEU A 126 -6.45 3.79 -2.92
C LEU A 126 -7.02 4.41 -1.64
N PHE A 127 -8.27 4.11 -1.30
CA PHE A 127 -8.88 4.58 -0.04
C PHE A 127 -8.22 3.99 1.21
N LEU A 128 -7.67 2.77 1.14
CA LEU A 128 -6.84 2.16 2.18
C LEU A 128 -5.40 2.70 2.22
N ASP A 129 -5.15 3.80 1.51
CA ASP A 129 -3.86 4.48 1.39
C ASP A 129 -2.75 3.61 0.80
N LYS A 130 -3.12 2.69 -0.10
CA LYS A 130 -2.20 1.79 -0.80
C LYS A 130 -2.14 2.17 -2.28
N GLU A 131 -0.94 2.11 -2.86
CA GLU A 131 -0.72 2.46 -4.27
C GLU A 131 -0.75 1.20 -5.14
N PRO A 132 -1.63 1.14 -6.16
CA PRO A 132 -1.59 0.13 -7.20
C PRO A 132 -0.23 0.10 -7.92
N SER A 133 0.21 -1.10 -8.28
CA SER A 133 1.32 -1.26 -9.21
C SER A 133 1.02 -0.59 -10.55
N SER A 134 2.01 0.09 -11.12
CA SER A 134 1.81 0.93 -12.31
C SER A 134 2.93 0.85 -13.34
N VAL A 135 4.09 0.29 -12.96
CA VAL A 135 5.25 0.15 -13.85
C VAL A 135 5.68 -1.30 -13.98
N ASP A 136 6.37 -1.63 -15.07
CA ASP A 136 6.83 -2.98 -15.37
C ASP A 136 7.64 -3.62 -14.22
N ARG A 137 8.46 -2.82 -13.55
CA ARG A 137 9.21 -3.25 -12.35
C ARG A 137 8.29 -3.87 -11.28
N ASP A 138 7.15 -3.24 -10.99
CA ASP A 138 6.27 -3.71 -9.91
C ASP A 138 5.73 -5.12 -10.21
N TRP A 139 5.41 -5.40 -11.48
CA TRP A 139 4.93 -6.72 -11.91
C TRP A 139 6.02 -7.78 -11.88
N LYS A 140 7.25 -7.41 -12.27
CA LYS A 140 8.43 -8.27 -12.17
C LYS A 140 8.71 -8.62 -10.71
N ASP A 141 8.74 -7.62 -9.85
CA ASP A 141 9.00 -7.79 -8.42
C ASP A 141 7.91 -8.65 -7.77
N SER A 142 6.64 -8.40 -8.08
CA SER A 142 5.52 -9.22 -7.59
C SER A 142 5.68 -10.69 -7.95
N PHE A 143 6.05 -11.00 -9.19
CA PHE A 143 6.36 -12.38 -9.58
C PHE A 143 7.51 -12.95 -8.75
N VAL A 144 8.65 -12.25 -8.66
CA VAL A 144 9.82 -12.74 -7.92
C VAL A 144 9.51 -13.00 -6.43
N LEU A 145 8.70 -12.16 -5.82
CA LEU A 145 8.29 -12.29 -4.41
C LEU A 145 7.30 -13.42 -4.18
N ASN A 146 6.46 -13.76 -5.17
CA ASN A 146 5.33 -14.67 -5.00
C ASN A 146 5.41 -15.95 -5.84
N LYS A 147 6.45 -16.16 -6.64
CA LYS A 147 6.60 -17.34 -7.52
C LYS A 147 6.63 -18.69 -6.81
N GLY A 148 6.91 -18.69 -5.49
CA GLY A 148 6.81 -19.88 -4.63
C GLY A 148 5.42 -20.15 -4.06
N ASP A 149 4.46 -19.22 -4.23
CA ASP A 149 3.08 -19.38 -3.78
C ASP A 149 2.22 -20.01 -4.89
N ALA A 150 1.81 -21.25 -4.69
CA ALA A 150 0.95 -21.96 -5.63
C ALA A 150 -0.40 -21.25 -5.88
N SER A 151 -0.97 -20.59 -4.86
CA SER A 151 -2.23 -19.85 -5.01
C SER A 151 -2.06 -18.66 -5.95
N PHE A 152 -0.93 -17.95 -5.85
CA PHE A 152 -0.60 -16.85 -6.76
C PHE A 152 -0.48 -17.36 -8.20
N ILE A 153 0.31 -18.42 -8.43
CA ILE A 153 0.51 -19.00 -9.77
C ILE A 153 -0.83 -19.39 -10.41
N GLU A 154 -1.70 -20.09 -9.67
CA GLU A 154 -3.01 -20.52 -10.19
C GLU A 154 -3.94 -19.34 -10.50
N LYS A 155 -3.95 -18.30 -9.65
CA LYS A 155 -4.75 -17.08 -9.91
C LYS A 155 -4.27 -16.34 -11.16
N VAL A 156 -2.95 -16.22 -11.34
CA VAL A 156 -2.39 -15.58 -12.54
C VAL A 156 -2.73 -16.40 -13.79
N LYS A 157 -2.58 -17.74 -13.76
CA LYS A 157 -3.01 -18.61 -14.87
C LYS A 157 -4.49 -18.41 -15.20
N GLY A 158 -5.35 -18.41 -14.17
CA GLY A 158 -6.79 -18.23 -14.32
C GLY A 158 -7.17 -16.94 -15.05
N ALA A 159 -6.48 -15.82 -14.77
CA ALA A 159 -6.71 -14.55 -15.46
C ALA A 159 -6.14 -14.51 -16.90
N ASN A 160 -5.20 -15.40 -17.22
CA ASN A 160 -4.54 -15.43 -18.53
C ASN A 160 -5.21 -16.39 -19.52
N GLY A 161 -6.01 -17.34 -19.04
CA GLY A 161 -6.80 -18.27 -19.84
C GLY A 161 -6.38 -19.72 -19.62
N ALA A 162 -7.27 -20.65 -20.01
CA ALA A 162 -7.02 -22.08 -19.89
C ALA A 162 -5.75 -22.50 -20.68
N GLY A 163 -4.91 -23.33 -20.07
CA GLY A 163 -3.67 -23.80 -20.69
C GLY A 163 -2.48 -22.83 -20.57
N THR A 164 -2.61 -21.71 -19.85
CA THR A 164 -1.47 -20.81 -19.57
C THR A 164 -0.38 -21.56 -18.81
N SER A 165 0.83 -21.60 -19.37
CA SER A 165 2.03 -22.12 -18.70
C SER A 165 2.68 -20.99 -17.89
N LEU A 166 2.67 -21.15 -16.57
CA LEU A 166 3.36 -20.27 -15.62
C LEU A 166 3.82 -21.12 -14.43
N GLU A 167 5.10 -21.04 -14.11
CA GLU A 167 5.74 -21.79 -13.03
C GLU A 167 6.79 -20.92 -12.34
N ALA A 168 7.32 -21.39 -11.21
CA ALA A 168 8.34 -20.65 -10.45
C ALA A 168 9.64 -20.38 -11.24
N SER A 169 9.91 -21.19 -12.27
CA SER A 169 11.06 -21.10 -13.16
C SER A 169 10.83 -20.20 -14.39
N THR A 170 9.60 -19.70 -14.61
CA THR A 170 9.29 -18.85 -15.76
C THR A 170 10.17 -17.59 -15.74
N ALA A 171 10.67 -17.20 -16.91
CA ALA A 171 11.47 -15.99 -17.07
C ALA A 171 10.66 -14.76 -16.62
N VAL A 172 11.31 -13.88 -15.86
CA VAL A 172 10.66 -12.70 -15.23
C VAL A 172 9.98 -11.81 -16.27
N ASP A 173 10.60 -11.57 -17.42
CA ASP A 173 10.02 -10.74 -18.48
C ASP A 173 8.75 -11.34 -19.08
N THR A 174 8.66 -12.67 -19.18
CA THR A 174 7.45 -13.36 -19.65
C THR A 174 6.35 -13.34 -18.57
N ALA A 175 6.71 -13.63 -17.33
CA ALA A 175 5.76 -13.66 -16.21
C ALA A 175 5.15 -12.27 -15.94
N LYS A 176 5.94 -11.20 -16.13
CA LYS A 176 5.53 -9.80 -15.95
C LYS A 176 4.22 -9.48 -16.66
N ASP A 177 4.09 -9.81 -17.95
CA ASP A 177 2.88 -9.48 -18.72
C ASP A 177 1.65 -10.26 -18.22
N MET A 178 1.85 -11.50 -17.75
CA MET A 178 0.79 -12.31 -17.15
C MET A 178 0.33 -11.75 -15.80
N VAL A 179 1.27 -11.33 -14.95
CA VAL A 179 0.98 -10.70 -13.66
C VAL A 179 0.29 -9.36 -13.87
N LYS A 180 0.75 -8.55 -14.82
CA LYS A 180 0.09 -7.30 -15.21
C LYS A 180 -1.36 -7.55 -15.61
N LYS A 181 -1.62 -8.52 -16.50
CA LYS A 181 -2.99 -8.86 -16.91
C LYS A 181 -3.86 -9.31 -15.73
N PHE A 182 -3.31 -10.13 -14.84
CA PHE A 182 -4.00 -10.56 -13.62
C PHE A 182 -4.40 -9.36 -12.74
N CYS A 183 -3.46 -8.46 -12.45
CA CYS A 183 -3.71 -7.31 -11.60
C CYS A 183 -4.64 -6.28 -12.24
N GLU A 184 -4.54 -6.05 -13.55
CA GLU A 184 -5.47 -5.18 -14.30
C GLU A 184 -6.90 -5.75 -14.32
N ALA A 185 -7.05 -7.07 -14.44
CA ALA A 185 -8.36 -7.71 -14.33
C ALA A 185 -8.92 -7.60 -12.90
N LEU A 186 -8.07 -7.79 -11.88
CA LEU A 186 -8.48 -7.75 -10.49
C LEU A 186 -8.90 -6.35 -10.05
N LYS A 187 -8.18 -5.31 -10.48
CA LYS A 187 -8.45 -3.92 -10.07
C LYS A 187 -9.83 -3.43 -10.51
N ALA A 188 -10.33 -3.93 -11.63
CA ALA A 188 -11.62 -3.57 -12.22
C ALA A 188 -12.83 -4.29 -11.60
N LYS A 189 -12.61 -5.34 -10.80
CA LYS A 189 -13.70 -6.07 -10.15
C LYS A 189 -14.34 -5.26 -9.03
N SER A 190 -15.57 -5.64 -8.66
CA SER A 190 -16.21 -5.22 -7.42
C SER A 190 -15.32 -5.54 -6.21
N PRO A 191 -15.27 -4.68 -5.18
CA PRO A 191 -14.34 -4.81 -4.05
C PRO A 191 -14.81 -5.86 -3.02
N GLU A 192 -14.84 -7.13 -3.42
CA GLU A 192 -15.07 -8.25 -2.52
C GLU A 192 -13.85 -8.51 -1.63
N SER A 193 -14.04 -9.06 -0.43
CA SER A 193 -12.94 -9.17 0.55
C SER A 193 -11.75 -10.00 0.04
N GLN A 194 -12.04 -11.05 -0.74
CA GLN A 194 -11.00 -11.91 -1.31
C GLN A 194 -10.23 -11.19 -2.43
N ASP A 195 -10.92 -10.46 -3.31
CA ASP A 195 -10.27 -9.71 -4.39
C ASP A 195 -9.40 -8.57 -3.81
N ILE A 196 -9.86 -7.88 -2.75
CA ILE A 196 -9.04 -6.90 -2.02
C ILE A 196 -7.82 -7.58 -1.42
N SER A 197 -7.98 -8.70 -0.71
CA SER A 197 -6.87 -9.41 -0.08
C SER A 197 -5.84 -9.89 -1.09
N ASP A 198 -6.28 -10.37 -2.25
CA ASP A 198 -5.39 -10.79 -3.33
C ASP A 198 -4.66 -9.60 -3.96
N TYR A 199 -5.37 -8.49 -4.14
CA TYR A 199 -4.78 -7.27 -4.69
C TYR A 199 -3.71 -6.70 -3.76
N GLU A 200 -4.00 -6.61 -2.47
CA GLU A 200 -3.05 -6.12 -1.46
C GLU A 200 -1.78 -6.97 -1.39
N ARG A 201 -1.92 -8.26 -1.67
CA ARG A 201 -0.80 -9.20 -1.60
C ARG A 201 0.06 -9.19 -2.86
N TYR A 202 -0.54 -9.02 -4.04
CA TYR A 202 0.14 -9.29 -5.31
C TYR A 202 0.26 -8.09 -6.25
N CYS A 203 -0.55 -7.04 -6.07
CA CYS A 203 -0.75 -6.02 -7.10
C CYS A 203 -0.47 -4.58 -6.60
N LEU A 204 0.21 -4.44 -5.47
CA LEU A 204 0.64 -3.15 -4.94
C LEU A 204 2.03 -2.77 -5.42
N GLN A 205 2.25 -1.46 -5.57
CA GLN A 205 3.54 -0.92 -5.93
C GLN A 205 4.64 -1.42 -4.98
N THR A 206 5.72 -1.91 -5.57
CA THR A 206 6.88 -2.39 -4.82
C THR A 206 7.87 -1.26 -4.56
N PRO A 207 8.60 -1.31 -3.44
CA PRO A 207 9.72 -0.42 -3.18
C PRO A 207 10.74 -0.45 -4.33
N THR A 208 11.39 0.68 -4.58
CA THR A 208 12.26 0.88 -5.75
C THR A 208 13.50 -0.01 -5.76
N ASN A 209 13.95 -0.43 -4.57
CA ASN A 209 15.12 -1.27 -4.39
C ASN A 209 14.98 -2.15 -3.14
N VAL A 210 15.97 -3.02 -2.95
CA VAL A 210 15.97 -4.01 -1.89
C VAL A 210 16.15 -3.40 -0.49
N GLU A 211 16.90 -2.32 -0.36
CA GLU A 211 16.98 -1.54 0.88
C GLU A 211 15.61 -1.05 1.33
N ALA A 212 14.93 -0.29 0.47
CA ALA A 212 13.60 0.23 0.76
C ALA A 212 12.57 -0.89 1.01
N PHE A 213 12.72 -2.04 0.35
CA PHE A 213 11.89 -3.22 0.58
C PHE A 213 12.01 -3.77 2.00
N PHE A 214 13.24 -3.96 2.48
CA PHE A 214 13.48 -4.49 3.82
C PHE A 214 13.20 -3.46 4.92
N GLU A 215 13.49 -2.18 4.69
CA GLU A 215 13.12 -1.11 5.62
C GLU A 215 11.60 -1.02 5.83
N LYS A 216 10.81 -1.16 4.76
CA LYS A 216 9.35 -1.21 4.85
C LYS A 216 8.83 -2.40 5.65
N GLN A 217 9.63 -3.47 5.77
CA GLN A 217 9.33 -4.64 6.61
C GLN A 217 9.89 -4.52 8.04
N GLY A 218 10.53 -3.41 8.39
CA GLY A 218 11.11 -3.17 9.71
C GLY A 218 12.51 -3.74 9.92
N TYR A 219 13.19 -4.16 8.85
CA TYR A 219 14.61 -4.52 8.92
C TYR A 219 15.48 -3.29 8.76
N HIS A 220 16.67 -3.32 9.34
CA HIS A 220 17.59 -2.20 9.28
C HIS A 220 18.94 -2.64 8.71
N LEU A 221 19.53 -1.80 7.84
CA LEU A 221 20.87 -2.06 7.34
C LEU A 221 21.85 -2.19 8.52
N VAL A 222 22.84 -3.06 8.36
CA VAL A 222 23.94 -3.19 9.33
C VAL A 222 24.62 -1.83 9.49
N LYS A 223 24.69 -1.36 10.73
CA LYS A 223 25.24 -0.05 11.07
C LYS A 223 26.73 0.02 10.77
N GLU A 224 27.20 1.22 10.46
CA GLU A 224 28.63 1.50 10.34
C GLU A 224 29.38 1.04 11.60
N GLY A 225 30.57 0.46 11.40
CA GLY A 225 31.37 -0.17 12.45
C GLY A 225 30.89 -1.56 12.91
N SER A 226 29.69 -2.01 12.51
CA SER A 226 29.15 -3.33 12.92
C SER A 226 29.36 -4.45 11.90
N TRP A 227 29.94 -4.14 10.74
CA TRP A 227 30.13 -5.09 9.64
C TRP A 227 31.06 -6.27 9.99
N GLY A 228 32.06 -6.06 10.86
CA GLY A 228 32.92 -7.16 11.32
C GLY A 228 32.14 -8.17 12.15
N SER A 229 31.35 -7.70 13.12
CA SER A 229 30.48 -8.55 13.93
C SER A 229 29.40 -9.24 13.10
N LYS A 230 28.87 -8.56 12.07
CA LYS A 230 27.93 -9.17 11.12
C LYS A 230 28.60 -10.30 10.34
N PHE A 231 29.80 -10.08 9.80
CA PHE A 231 30.55 -11.11 9.11
C PHE A 231 30.81 -12.31 10.03
N ASP A 232 31.26 -12.07 11.26
CA ASP A 232 31.53 -13.12 12.24
C ASP A 232 30.30 -13.95 12.59
N SER A 233 29.10 -13.35 12.57
CA SER A 233 27.85 -14.07 12.87
C SER A 233 27.35 -14.96 11.72
N ILE A 234 27.80 -14.74 10.49
CA ILE A 234 27.32 -15.48 9.30
C ILE A 234 28.40 -16.34 8.63
N LYS A 235 29.69 -16.10 8.89
CA LYS A 235 30.81 -16.77 8.18
C LYS A 235 30.87 -18.29 8.34
N SER A 236 30.25 -18.84 9.39
CA SER A 236 30.18 -20.29 9.63
C SER A 236 28.93 -20.94 9.06
N THR A 237 27.89 -20.17 8.73
CA THR A 237 26.57 -20.68 8.31
C THR A 237 26.28 -20.44 6.83
N ASP A 238 26.86 -19.39 6.25
CA ASP A 238 26.71 -19.04 4.85
C ASP A 238 27.90 -19.56 4.02
N SER A 239 27.80 -20.80 3.54
CA SER A 239 28.86 -21.45 2.75
C SER A 239 29.20 -20.72 1.45
N ALA A 240 28.24 -19.98 0.87
CA ALA A 240 28.40 -19.19 -0.35
C ALA A 240 28.80 -17.73 -0.06
N LEU A 241 29.14 -17.40 1.18
CA LEU A 241 29.58 -16.06 1.57
C LEU A 241 30.88 -15.70 0.88
N PHE A 242 31.88 -16.56 1.05
CA PHE A 242 33.24 -16.28 0.61
C PHE A 242 33.31 -16.10 -0.89
N ASP A 243 32.66 -16.96 -1.68
CA ASP A 243 32.67 -16.84 -3.14
C ASP A 243 32.07 -15.53 -3.64
N ALA A 244 31.12 -14.97 -2.88
CA ALA A 244 30.47 -13.71 -3.25
C ALA A 244 31.27 -12.45 -2.85
N ILE A 245 32.11 -12.53 -1.81
CA ILE A 245 32.83 -11.36 -1.26
C ILE A 245 34.34 -11.40 -1.50
N LYS A 246 34.89 -12.55 -1.95
CA LYS A 246 36.31 -12.72 -2.29
C LYS A 246 36.63 -12.03 -3.62
N ASN A 247 36.70 -10.71 -3.63
CA ASN A 247 37.29 -9.95 -4.73
C ASN A 247 38.84 -10.07 -4.69
N GLY A 248 39.38 -11.28 -4.88
CA GLY A 248 40.83 -11.54 -4.93
C GLY A 248 41.55 -11.67 -3.57
N THR A 249 40.82 -11.72 -2.45
CA THR A 249 41.38 -11.94 -1.09
C THR A 249 41.09 -13.35 -0.61
N SER A 250 42.02 -14.01 0.09
CA SER A 250 41.77 -15.34 0.67
C SER A 250 41.00 -15.21 1.99
N LEU A 251 39.66 -15.25 1.91
CA LEU A 251 38.76 -15.31 3.08
C LEU A 251 38.31 -16.73 3.40
N SER A 252 38.03 -17.04 4.66
CA SER A 252 37.48 -18.33 5.08
C SER A 252 36.69 -18.17 6.38
N ALA A 253 36.10 -19.28 6.86
CA ALA A 253 35.42 -19.31 8.15
C ALA A 253 36.31 -18.94 9.35
N THR A 254 37.64 -19.01 9.18
CA THR A 254 38.63 -18.62 10.20
C THR A 254 39.10 -17.18 10.06
N SER A 255 38.72 -16.45 8.99
CA SER A 255 39.07 -15.04 8.83
C SER A 255 38.42 -14.17 9.92
N GLU A 256 39.09 -13.09 10.30
CA GLU A 256 38.59 -12.15 11.29
C GLU A 256 37.54 -11.20 10.68
N GLY A 257 36.61 -10.71 11.51
CA GLY A 257 35.62 -9.71 11.13
C GLY A 257 36.23 -8.41 10.59
N THR A 258 37.43 -8.04 11.02
CA THR A 258 38.18 -6.87 10.51
C THR A 258 38.57 -7.02 9.04
N GLN A 259 38.73 -8.25 8.56
CA GLN A 259 39.06 -8.56 7.16
C GLN A 259 37.79 -8.80 6.32
N GLY A 260 36.85 -9.57 6.85
CA GLY A 260 35.64 -9.97 6.13
C GLY A 260 34.54 -8.90 6.11
N GLY A 261 34.42 -8.11 7.18
CA GLY A 261 33.40 -7.07 7.34
C GLY A 261 33.39 -6.02 6.22
N PRO A 262 34.53 -5.38 5.88
CA PRO A 262 34.59 -4.43 4.78
C PRO A 262 34.17 -5.02 3.43
N LYS A 263 34.53 -6.28 3.15
CA LYS A 263 34.13 -6.98 1.91
C LYS A 263 32.65 -7.34 1.87
N LEU A 264 32.09 -7.72 3.01
CA LEU A 264 30.65 -7.89 3.16
C LEU A 264 29.91 -6.58 2.91
N LYS A 265 30.40 -5.47 3.46
CA LYS A 265 29.84 -4.13 3.23
C LYS A 265 29.89 -3.76 1.74
N GLU A 266 31.04 -3.86 1.10
CA GLU A 266 31.21 -3.58 -0.34
C GLU A 266 30.20 -4.37 -1.19
N TRP A 267 30.03 -5.66 -0.89
CA TRP A 267 29.03 -6.49 -1.57
C TRP A 267 27.59 -6.00 -1.31
N CYS A 268 27.26 -5.70 -0.05
CA CYS A 268 25.93 -5.20 0.32
C CYS A 268 25.60 -3.85 -0.32
N ASP A 269 26.58 -2.94 -0.43
CA ASP A 269 26.39 -1.64 -1.08
C ASP A 269 26.02 -1.78 -2.56
N LEU A 270 26.47 -2.85 -3.23
CA LEU A 270 26.11 -3.17 -4.61
C LEU A 270 24.74 -3.86 -4.72
N GLU A 271 24.38 -4.72 -3.77
CA GLU A 271 23.12 -5.49 -3.83
C GLU A 271 21.91 -4.67 -3.37
N LYS A 272 22.03 -3.88 -2.31
CA LYS A 272 20.89 -3.21 -1.67
C LYS A 272 20.19 -2.18 -2.57
N VAL A 273 20.93 -1.63 -3.54
CA VAL A 273 20.43 -0.64 -4.50
C VAL A 273 19.76 -1.26 -5.72
N LYS A 274 19.84 -2.58 -5.91
CA LYS A 274 19.20 -3.28 -7.02
C LYS A 274 17.70 -3.35 -6.84
N GLU A 275 16.99 -3.44 -7.97
CA GLU A 275 15.59 -3.83 -7.99
C GLU A 275 15.42 -5.26 -7.46
N ILE A 276 14.27 -5.56 -6.87
CA ILE A 276 13.99 -6.89 -6.30
C ILE A 276 14.09 -7.97 -7.38
N ASN A 277 13.56 -7.68 -8.57
CA ASN A 277 13.60 -8.60 -9.70
C ASN A 277 14.99 -8.84 -10.31
N ALA A 278 15.98 -8.01 -9.98
CA ALA A 278 17.37 -8.17 -10.42
C ALA A 278 18.23 -8.96 -9.42
N ILE A 279 17.72 -9.23 -8.22
CA ILE A 279 18.44 -10.01 -7.20
C ILE A 279 18.22 -11.51 -7.44
N SER A 280 19.33 -12.25 -7.45
CA SER A 280 19.31 -13.71 -7.59
C SER A 280 18.77 -14.41 -6.34
N ASP A 281 19.11 -13.91 -5.15
CA ASP A 281 18.63 -14.41 -3.86
C ASP A 281 18.38 -13.27 -2.87
N LEU A 282 17.10 -12.97 -2.69
CA LEU A 282 16.62 -11.92 -1.78
C LEU A 282 16.85 -12.28 -0.30
N GLN A 283 16.77 -13.56 0.07
CA GLN A 283 17.00 -14.01 1.44
C GLN A 283 18.48 -13.93 1.82
N LYS A 284 19.37 -14.21 0.88
CA LYS A 284 20.80 -14.01 1.05
C LYS A 284 21.15 -12.54 1.26
N THR A 285 20.54 -11.63 0.51
CA THR A 285 20.75 -10.19 0.70
C THR A 285 20.22 -9.72 2.06
N LYS A 286 19.04 -10.21 2.46
CA LYS A 286 18.49 -10.00 3.80
C LYS A 286 19.46 -10.40 4.91
N SER A 287 19.89 -11.67 4.90
CA SER A 287 20.68 -12.26 5.97
C SER A 287 22.05 -11.61 6.11
N ARG A 288 22.63 -11.15 5.01
CA ARG A 288 23.96 -10.52 4.95
C ARG A 288 23.95 -9.04 5.30
N CYS A 289 22.97 -8.29 4.81
CA CYS A 289 23.01 -6.83 4.84
C CYS A 289 22.12 -6.19 5.90
N PHE A 290 21.14 -6.91 6.44
CA PHE A 290 20.14 -6.37 7.35
C PHE A 290 20.11 -7.10 8.71
N ASN A 291 19.63 -6.40 9.72
CA ASN A 291 19.32 -6.91 11.06
C ASN A 291 17.82 -6.89 11.30
#